data_AF-A0A7T7WIH5-F1
#
_entry.id   AF-A0A7T7WIH5-F1
#
_cell.length_a   1.000
_cell.length_b   1.000
_cell.length_c   1.000
_cell.angle_alpha   90.00
_cell.angle_beta   90.00
_cell.angle_gamma   90.00
#
_symmetry.space_group_name_H-M   'P 1'
#
loop_
_entity.id
_entity.type
_entity.pdbx_description
1 polymer ?
#
loop_
_entity_poly.entity_id
_entity_poly.type
_entity_poly.pdbx_seq_one_letter_code
_entity_poly.pdbx_strand_id
1 'polypeptide(L)'
;MPIESVQHSIHIRRKKNAVVFRNIARLWDLGRQAKTHQELLDGLHPWNGPISLKFENNLPLALAGIGLFLIGCIFVAPANIWMQSGVFFGCLLVFWAYISYEHRKPLDEVIRYLEDEALAKKYQLAFQRQPQHISIPLNPLHFISHLKRLFPVFNQGSLSNEISRYASTVWEDEDGQQHQVLVFQYHYVHEVQVRNKEGQPVKLTQVHKDLWGVFVFDVQIQGLAVTTSRKKFHYPYAHPWHSSDIRTNQKLNFFGSDPMQIAKMLTPGFVLRLADFFEQRQGDLLFHPESHILCYLGPHDLFEVSSKHDKISDISTLRGHLRTFKLIELEKLHTDLTQFLK
;
A
#
# COMPACT_ATOMS: atom_id res chain seq x y z
N MET A 1 19.17 36.27 36.68
CA MET A 1 18.04 36.12 35.75
C MET A 1 18.29 35.09 34.63
N PRO A 2 18.29 33.76 34.93
CA PRO A 2 18.09 32.74 33.89
C PRO A 2 16.91 31.78 34.18
N ILE A 3 16.26 31.89 35.33
CA ILE A 3 15.18 30.97 35.74
C ILE A 3 13.84 31.32 35.06
N GLU A 4 13.55 32.61 34.86
CA GLU A 4 12.33 33.07 34.18
C GLU A 4 12.31 32.71 32.69
N SER A 5 13.46 32.78 31.98
CA SER A 5 13.54 32.39 30.58
C SER A 5 13.37 30.87 30.40
N VAL A 6 13.87 30.07 31.35
CA VAL A 6 13.71 28.62 31.34
C VAL A 6 12.25 28.24 31.64
N GLN A 7 11.61 28.82 32.65
CA GLN A 7 10.19 28.59 32.94
C GLN A 7 9.29 29.02 31.78
N HIS A 8 9.56 30.19 31.19
CA HIS A 8 8.81 30.67 30.04
C HIS A 8 9.00 29.75 28.82
N SER A 9 10.22 29.24 28.59
CA SER A 9 10.50 28.30 27.49
C SER A 9 9.82 26.94 27.67
N ILE A 10 9.76 26.40 28.89
CA ILE A 10 9.08 25.13 29.19
C ILE A 10 7.56 25.29 29.02
N HIS A 11 7.00 26.40 29.50
CA HIS A 11 5.57 26.69 29.34
C HIS A 11 5.19 26.91 27.86
N ILE A 12 6.01 27.61 27.09
CA ILE A 12 5.79 27.81 25.64
C ILE A 12 5.84 26.47 24.90
N ARG A 13 6.78 25.57 25.24
CA ARG A 13 6.90 24.25 24.61
C ARG A 13 5.71 23.34 24.91
N ARG A 14 5.26 23.26 26.17
CA ARG A 14 4.02 22.56 26.52
C ARG A 14 2.83 23.10 25.73
N LYS A 15 2.75 24.42 25.56
CA LYS A 15 1.71 25.08 24.76
C LYS A 15 1.82 24.74 23.27
N LYS A 16 3.02 24.69 22.70
CA LYS A 16 3.26 24.32 21.29
C LYS A 16 2.96 22.85 21.01
N ASN A 17 3.40 21.93 21.87
CA ASN A 17 3.06 20.51 21.72
C ASN A 17 1.55 20.28 21.93
N ALA A 18 0.91 21.00 22.85
CA ALA A 18 -0.55 20.97 23.01
C ALA A 18 -1.29 21.45 21.75
N VAL A 19 -0.75 22.44 21.03
CA VAL A 19 -1.27 22.87 19.73
C VAL A 19 -1.15 21.76 18.68
N VAL A 20 -0.02 21.03 18.64
CA VAL A 20 0.14 19.88 17.74
C VAL A 20 -0.88 18.79 18.06
N PHE A 21 -1.09 18.46 19.34
CA PHE A 21 -2.14 17.49 19.74
C PHE A 21 -3.54 17.94 19.37
N ARG A 22 -3.87 19.23 19.56
CA ARG A 22 -5.17 19.78 19.13
C ARG A 22 -5.33 19.69 17.62
N ASN A 23 -4.26 19.94 16.87
CA ASN A 23 -4.28 19.80 15.42
C ASN A 23 -4.50 18.33 15.01
N ILE A 24 -3.81 17.37 15.64
CA ILE A 24 -4.02 15.94 15.41
C ILE A 24 -5.47 15.53 15.69
N ALA A 25 -6.06 15.98 16.81
CA ALA A 25 -7.46 15.70 17.13
C ALA A 25 -8.41 16.26 16.06
N ARG A 26 -8.19 17.51 15.62
CA ARG A 26 -8.99 18.14 14.56
C ARG A 26 -8.83 17.43 13.22
N LEU A 27 -7.64 16.91 12.90
CA LEU A 27 -7.37 16.11 11.71
C LEU A 27 -8.15 14.78 11.75
N TRP A 28 -8.21 14.11 12.90
CA TRP A 28 -9.05 12.92 13.09
C TRP A 28 -10.54 13.21 12.92
N ASP A 29 -11.04 14.34 13.45
CA ASP A 29 -12.43 14.75 13.28
C ASP A 29 -12.73 15.06 11.80
N LEU A 30 -11.82 15.76 11.12
CA LEU A 30 -11.97 16.10 9.71
C LEU A 30 -12.03 14.86 8.82
N GLY A 31 -11.12 13.89 9.02
CA GLY A 31 -11.11 12.65 8.26
C GLY A 31 -12.41 11.86 8.41
N ARG A 32 -12.97 11.82 9.63
CA ARG A 32 -14.24 11.15 9.94
C ARG A 32 -15.47 11.85 9.36
N GLN A 33 -15.47 13.18 9.28
CA GLN A 33 -16.63 13.97 8.86
C GLN A 33 -16.70 14.18 7.34
N ALA A 34 -15.55 14.31 6.67
CA ALA A 34 -15.49 14.57 5.24
C ALA A 34 -16.15 13.42 4.46
N LYS A 35 -17.09 13.72 3.57
CA LYS A 35 -17.71 12.70 2.70
C LYS A 35 -16.98 12.58 1.38
N THR A 36 -16.45 13.68 0.87
CA THR A 36 -15.73 13.72 -0.41
C THR A 36 -14.26 14.05 -0.23
N HIS A 37 -13.45 13.74 -1.25
CA HIS A 37 -12.04 14.11 -1.27
C HIS A 37 -11.87 15.65 -1.24
N GLN A 38 -12.75 16.38 -1.92
CA GLN A 38 -12.69 17.84 -1.96
C GLN A 38 -13.03 18.47 -0.59
N GLU A 39 -14.07 17.97 0.09
CA GLU A 39 -14.41 18.41 1.45
C GLU A 39 -13.25 18.18 2.44
N LEU A 40 -12.53 17.06 2.29
CA LEU A 40 -11.33 16.78 3.08
C LEU A 40 -10.25 17.84 2.85
N LEU A 41 -9.98 18.20 1.58
CA LEU A 41 -9.00 19.22 1.22
C LEU A 41 -9.41 20.64 1.64
N ASP A 42 -10.71 20.94 1.57
CA ASP A 42 -11.27 22.23 1.96
C ASP A 42 -11.24 22.41 3.49
N GLY A 43 -11.45 21.34 4.25
CA GLY A 43 -11.30 21.38 5.71
C GLY A 43 -9.87 21.64 6.20
N LEU A 44 -8.86 21.40 5.35
CA LEU A 44 -7.47 21.74 5.62
C LEU A 44 -7.12 23.21 5.30
N HIS A 45 -7.99 23.94 4.61
CA HIS A 45 -7.74 25.34 4.25
C HIS A 45 -9.03 26.19 4.10
N PRO A 46 -9.20 27.26 4.89
CA PRO A 46 -8.21 27.87 5.79
C PRO A 46 -8.13 27.18 7.16
N TRP A 47 -6.92 26.89 7.61
CA TRP A 47 -6.70 26.41 8.98
C TRP A 47 -6.69 27.60 9.93
N ASN A 48 -7.85 27.91 10.53
CA ASN A 48 -8.02 29.01 11.47
C ASN A 48 -7.28 28.75 12.82
N GLY A 49 -5.95 28.73 12.79
CA GLY A 49 -5.08 28.45 13.93
C GLY A 49 -3.62 28.16 13.51
N PRO A 50 -2.73 27.82 14.46
CA PRO A 50 -1.35 27.50 14.14
C PRO A 50 -1.26 26.21 13.32
N ILE A 51 -0.51 26.25 12.21
CA ILE A 51 -0.41 25.15 11.23
C ILE A 51 0.64 24.09 11.55
N SER A 52 1.41 24.25 12.63
CA SER A 52 2.51 23.34 12.95
C SER A 52 2.00 21.94 13.31
N LEU A 53 2.64 20.93 12.72
CA LEU A 53 2.46 19.51 13.06
C LEU A 53 3.74 18.91 13.66
N LYS A 54 4.80 19.70 13.84
CA LYS A 54 6.08 19.22 14.35
C LYS A 54 6.18 19.38 15.87
N PHE A 55 6.46 18.28 16.58
CA PHE A 55 6.80 18.32 18.01
C PHE A 55 8.18 18.94 18.24
N GLU A 56 8.31 19.78 19.28
CA GLU A 56 9.58 20.43 19.64
C GLU A 56 10.38 19.62 20.67
N ASN A 57 11.25 18.72 20.20
CA ASN A 57 12.04 17.81 21.07
C ASN A 57 13.47 18.29 21.37
N ASN A 58 13.84 19.54 21.05
CA ASN A 58 15.21 20.03 21.21
C ASN A 58 15.70 20.03 22.67
N LEU A 59 14.81 20.22 23.66
CA LEU A 59 15.18 20.24 25.08
C LEU A 59 15.38 18.84 25.65
N PRO A 60 14.48 17.86 25.41
CA PRO A 60 14.78 16.46 25.72
C PRO A 60 16.11 16.00 25.14
N LEU A 61 16.41 16.34 23.87
CA LEU A 61 17.68 15.98 23.24
C LEU A 61 18.89 16.66 23.90
N ALA A 62 18.78 17.95 24.24
CA ALA A 62 19.84 18.66 24.97
C ALA A 62 20.07 18.08 26.37
N LEU A 63 19.00 17.76 27.11
CA LEU A 63 19.07 17.14 28.43
C LEU A 63 19.70 15.74 28.36
N ALA A 64 19.36 14.95 27.33
CA ALA A 64 19.97 13.65 27.09
C ALA A 64 21.47 13.80 26.78
N GLY A 65 21.85 14.76 25.94
CA GLY A 65 23.25 15.04 25.62
C GLY A 65 24.07 15.46 26.84
N ILE A 66 23.53 16.38 27.65
CA ILE A 66 24.16 16.81 28.92
C ILE A 66 24.24 15.65 29.90
N GLY A 67 23.18 14.84 30.01
CA GLY A 67 23.14 13.67 30.88
C GLY A 67 24.18 12.62 30.51
N LEU A 68 24.31 12.29 29.22
CA LEU A 68 25.35 11.38 28.71
C LEU A 68 26.76 11.92 28.93
N PHE A 69 26.97 13.23 28.75
CA PHE A 69 28.25 13.86 29.04
C PHE A 69 28.64 13.70 30.52
N LEU A 70 27.72 13.98 31.44
CA LEU A 70 27.95 13.83 32.88
C LEU A 70 28.24 12.37 33.28
N ILE A 71 27.57 11.40 32.65
CA ILE A 71 27.87 9.98 32.84
C ILE A 71 29.28 9.66 32.33
N GLY A 72 29.68 10.20 31.19
CA GLY A 72 31.01 9.99 30.60
C GLY A 72 32.17 10.55 31.44
N CYS A 73 31.94 11.59 32.25
CA CYS A 73 32.97 12.18 33.10
C CYS A 73 33.55 11.21 34.15
N ILE A 74 32.84 10.13 34.51
CA ILE A 74 33.34 9.13 35.47
C ILE A 74 34.59 8.40 34.97
N PHE A 75 34.76 8.28 33.64
CA PHE A 75 35.93 7.60 33.05
C PHE A 75 37.23 8.40 33.19
N VAL A 76 37.15 9.72 33.44
CA VAL A 76 38.32 10.59 33.57
C VAL A 76 38.88 10.59 34.99
N ALA A 77 38.01 10.54 36.01
CA ALA A 77 38.42 10.60 37.42
C ALA A 77 37.47 9.76 38.31
N PRO A 78 37.58 8.42 38.31
CA PRO A 78 36.61 7.53 38.94
C PRO A 78 36.57 7.59 40.47
N ALA A 79 37.67 8.02 41.10
CA ALA A 79 37.79 8.15 42.55
C ALA A 79 37.22 9.47 43.11
N ASN A 80 36.82 10.40 42.24
CA ASN A 80 36.29 11.70 42.67
C ASN A 80 34.79 11.58 43.00
N ILE A 81 34.42 11.85 44.25
CA ILE A 81 33.03 11.82 44.74
C ILE A 81 32.11 12.73 43.92
N TRP A 82 32.62 13.88 43.46
CA TRP A 82 31.86 14.78 42.59
C TRP A 82 31.52 14.16 41.23
N MET A 83 32.45 13.38 40.66
CA MET A 83 32.23 12.68 39.38
C MET A 83 31.25 11.51 39.54
N GLN A 84 31.29 10.80 40.67
CA GLN A 84 30.30 9.76 41.00
C GLN A 84 28.89 10.36 41.18
N SER A 85 28.76 11.51 41.83
CA SER A 85 27.48 12.23 41.93
C SER A 85 26.97 12.70 40.56
N GLY A 86 27.87 13.06 39.65
CA GLY A 86 27.57 13.44 38.27
C GLY A 86 26.85 12.33 37.48
N VAL A 87 27.17 11.06 37.74
CA VAL A 87 26.47 9.92 37.12
C VAL A 87 25.02 9.85 37.57
N PHE A 88 24.74 10.04 38.86
CA PHE A 88 23.38 10.04 39.37
C PHE A 88 22.54 11.17 38.74
N PHE A 89 23.09 12.39 38.69
CA PHE A 89 22.44 13.51 38.03
C PHE A 89 22.29 13.29 36.51
N GLY A 90 23.29 12.69 35.87
CA GLY A 90 23.24 12.33 34.45
C GLY A 90 22.13 11.34 34.14
N CYS A 91 21.97 10.29 34.95
CA CYS A 91 20.86 9.34 34.83
C CYS A 91 19.50 10.01 35.04
N LEU A 92 19.38 10.92 36.01
CA LEU A 92 18.15 11.66 36.25
C LEU A 92 17.79 12.57 35.06
N LEU A 93 18.78 13.22 34.44
CA LEU A 93 18.58 14.04 33.24
C LEU A 93 18.19 13.20 32.02
N VAL A 94 18.81 12.03 31.81
CA VAL A 94 18.43 11.10 30.75
C VAL A 94 17.00 10.57 30.98
N PHE A 95 16.65 10.23 32.22
CA PHE A 95 15.30 9.81 32.57
C PHE A 95 14.27 10.92 32.34
N TRP A 96 14.60 12.15 32.72
CA TRP A 96 13.76 13.32 32.48
C TRP A 96 13.60 13.61 30.98
N ALA A 97 14.68 13.47 30.21
CA ALA A 97 14.66 13.59 28.76
C ALA A 97 13.74 12.53 28.14
N TYR A 98 13.82 11.29 28.60
CA TYR A 98 12.96 10.20 28.12
C TYR A 98 11.48 10.49 28.36
N ILE A 99 11.09 10.91 29.57
CA ILE A 99 9.69 11.25 29.89
C ILE A 99 9.20 12.46 29.08
N SER A 100 10.08 13.43 28.83
CA SER A 100 9.71 14.68 28.14
C SER A 100 9.77 14.57 26.61
N TYR A 101 10.23 13.44 26.06
CA TYR A 101 10.40 13.25 24.62
C TYR A 101 9.08 12.84 23.98
N GLU A 102 8.58 13.68 23.07
CA GLU A 102 7.31 13.44 22.40
C GLU A 102 7.51 12.66 21.10
N HIS A 103 6.78 11.56 20.92
CA HIS A 103 6.95 10.70 19.75
C HIS A 103 6.13 11.23 18.57
N ARG A 104 6.68 11.15 17.35
CA ARG A 104 5.95 11.51 16.12
C ARG A 104 4.84 10.51 15.74
N LYS A 105 4.82 9.32 16.37
CA LYS A 105 3.87 8.24 16.05
C LYS A 105 2.40 8.68 15.91
N PRO A 106 1.81 9.47 16.84
CA PRO A 106 0.41 9.89 16.71
C PRO A 106 0.14 10.80 15.50
N LEU A 107 1.16 11.56 15.07
CA LEU A 107 1.08 12.35 13.85
C LEU A 107 1.16 11.46 12.61
N ASP A 108 2.11 10.54 12.58
CA ASP A 108 2.27 9.62 11.44
C ASP A 108 1.01 8.75 11.27
N GLU A 109 0.36 8.34 12.37
CA GLU A 109 -0.92 7.62 12.36
C GLU A 109 -2.05 8.46 11.76
N VAL A 110 -2.23 9.72 12.17
CA VAL A 110 -3.32 10.55 11.61
C VAL A 110 -3.07 10.91 10.15
N ILE A 111 -1.80 11.10 9.75
CA ILE A 111 -1.44 11.34 8.36
C ILE A 111 -1.79 10.12 7.51
N ARG A 112 -1.36 8.92 7.93
CA ARG A 112 -1.69 7.66 7.24
C ARG A 112 -3.20 7.46 7.13
N TYR A 113 -3.93 7.70 8.21
CA TYR A 113 -5.39 7.62 8.20
C TYR A 113 -6.01 8.59 7.19
N LEU A 114 -5.57 9.85 7.18
CA LEU A 114 -6.07 10.84 6.22
C LEU A 114 -5.69 10.49 4.77
N GLU A 115 -4.53 9.89 4.55
CA GLU A 115 -4.11 9.41 3.25
C GLU A 115 -4.98 8.24 2.77
N ASP A 116 -5.22 7.24 3.61
CA ASP A 116 -6.13 6.12 3.31
C ASP A 116 -7.56 6.62 3.01
N GLU A 117 -8.08 7.56 3.80
CA GLU A 117 -9.39 8.21 3.56
C GLU A 117 -9.40 9.03 2.26
N ALA A 118 -8.34 9.78 2.00
CA ALA A 118 -8.22 10.58 0.79
C ALA A 118 -8.14 9.68 -0.46
N LEU A 119 -7.38 8.58 -0.39
CA LEU A 119 -7.28 7.56 -1.43
C LEU A 119 -8.63 6.89 -1.68
N ALA A 120 -9.29 6.44 -0.60
CA ALA A 120 -10.61 5.83 -0.66
C ALA A 120 -11.61 6.74 -1.38
N LYS A 121 -11.62 8.04 -1.06
CA LYS A 121 -12.55 9.01 -1.65
C LYS A 121 -12.17 9.42 -3.07
N LYS A 122 -10.87 9.60 -3.35
CA LYS A 122 -10.39 10.05 -4.67
C LYS A 122 -10.59 8.99 -5.75
N TYR A 123 -10.31 7.73 -5.42
CA TYR A 123 -10.40 6.60 -6.35
C TYR A 123 -11.66 5.74 -6.13
N GLN A 124 -12.57 6.20 -5.28
CA GLN A 124 -13.81 5.50 -4.90
C GLN A 124 -13.54 4.05 -4.43
N LEU A 125 -12.40 3.85 -3.75
CA LEU A 125 -11.97 2.54 -3.26
C LEU A 125 -12.70 2.21 -1.95
N ALA A 126 -13.66 1.30 -2.06
CA ALA A 126 -14.37 0.72 -0.93
C ALA A 126 -13.57 -0.46 -0.37
N PHE A 127 -12.63 -0.17 0.53
CA PHE A 127 -11.79 -1.19 1.17
C PHE A 127 -12.61 -2.24 1.92
N GLN A 128 -12.20 -3.50 1.77
CA GLN A 128 -12.81 -4.68 2.41
C GLN A 128 -14.32 -4.86 2.15
N ARG A 129 -14.83 -4.25 1.08
CA ARG A 129 -16.23 -4.36 0.65
C ARG A 129 -16.34 -5.06 -0.69
N GLN A 130 -17.44 -5.78 -0.86
CA GLN A 130 -17.79 -6.45 -2.10
C GLN A 130 -18.31 -5.45 -3.14
N PRO A 131 -18.13 -5.73 -4.44
CA PRO A 131 -18.78 -4.98 -5.52
C PRO A 131 -20.30 -4.93 -5.33
N GLN A 132 -20.91 -3.77 -5.60
CA GLN A 132 -22.30 -3.50 -5.24
C GLN A 132 -23.34 -4.29 -6.06
N HIS A 133 -22.95 -4.79 -7.24
CA HIS A 133 -23.86 -5.49 -8.16
C HIS A 133 -23.92 -7.01 -7.96
N ILE A 134 -23.19 -7.56 -6.99
CA ILE A 134 -23.27 -8.99 -6.69
C ILE A 134 -24.54 -9.25 -5.86
N SER A 135 -25.52 -9.91 -6.50
CA SER A 135 -26.88 -10.12 -5.97
C SER A 135 -26.97 -10.88 -4.65
N ILE A 136 -25.88 -11.51 -4.20
CA ILE A 136 -25.83 -12.30 -2.96
C ILE A 136 -24.77 -11.69 -2.04
N PRO A 137 -25.16 -11.06 -0.92
CA PRO A 137 -24.20 -10.58 0.07
C PRO A 137 -23.54 -11.79 0.73
N LEU A 138 -22.36 -12.17 0.24
CA LEU A 138 -21.55 -13.21 0.88
C LEU A 138 -20.85 -12.60 2.10
N ASN A 139 -20.46 -13.43 3.05
CA ASN A 139 -19.48 -12.98 4.05
C ASN A 139 -18.16 -12.66 3.31
N PRO A 140 -17.49 -11.51 3.59
CA PRO A 140 -16.27 -11.09 2.90
C PRO A 140 -15.20 -12.18 2.77
N LEU A 141 -15.01 -13.00 3.79
CA LEU A 141 -14.05 -14.12 3.76
C LEU A 141 -14.44 -15.20 2.74
N HIS A 142 -15.72 -15.54 2.68
CA HIS A 142 -16.24 -16.52 1.74
C HIS A 142 -16.19 -16.01 0.30
N PHE A 143 -16.45 -14.72 0.10
CA PHE A 143 -16.34 -14.08 -1.20
C PHE A 143 -14.90 -14.16 -1.77
N ILE A 144 -13.92 -13.77 -0.96
CA ILE A 144 -12.50 -13.84 -1.37
C ILE A 144 -12.08 -15.30 -1.61
N SER A 145 -12.50 -16.23 -0.75
CA SER A 145 -12.24 -17.66 -0.96
C SER A 145 -12.85 -18.17 -2.27
N HIS A 146 -14.06 -17.73 -2.60
CA HIS A 146 -14.73 -18.07 -3.86
C HIS A 146 -13.96 -17.53 -5.06
N LEU A 147 -13.62 -16.23 -5.08
CA LEU A 147 -12.83 -15.63 -6.17
C LEU A 147 -11.49 -16.34 -6.38
N LYS A 148 -10.79 -16.67 -5.29
CA LYS A 148 -9.54 -17.43 -5.37
C LYS A 148 -9.71 -18.81 -6.02
N ARG A 149 -10.85 -19.47 -5.82
CA ARG A 149 -11.13 -20.79 -6.41
C ARG A 149 -11.45 -20.73 -7.89
N LEU A 150 -11.94 -19.59 -8.38
CA LEU A 150 -12.26 -19.40 -9.80
C LEU A 150 -11.01 -19.42 -10.69
N PHE A 151 -9.85 -19.00 -10.17
CA PHE A 151 -8.64 -18.88 -10.96
C PHE A 151 -7.50 -19.77 -10.44
N PRO A 152 -6.82 -20.53 -11.32
CA PRO A 152 -5.73 -21.43 -10.92
C PRO A 152 -4.44 -20.70 -10.54
N VAL A 153 -4.37 -19.36 -10.69
CA VAL A 153 -3.20 -18.55 -10.34
C VAL A 153 -3.02 -18.34 -8.84
N PHE A 154 -4.08 -18.53 -8.07
CA PHE A 154 -4.03 -18.48 -6.61
C PHE A 154 -3.59 -19.86 -6.11
N ASN A 155 -2.82 -19.90 -5.02
CA ASN A 155 -2.09 -21.07 -4.49
C ASN A 155 -0.64 -21.23 -4.99
N GLN A 156 0.07 -20.12 -5.18
CA GLN A 156 1.50 -20.12 -5.54
C GLN A 156 2.40 -20.58 -4.38
N GLY A 157 2.16 -20.08 -3.17
CA GLY A 157 2.92 -20.38 -1.95
C GLY A 157 2.67 -21.78 -1.42
N SER A 158 3.70 -22.36 -0.80
CA SER A 158 3.62 -23.68 -0.16
C SER A 158 3.04 -23.64 1.25
N LEU A 159 3.14 -22.50 1.94
CA LEU A 159 2.69 -22.33 3.32
C LEU A 159 1.38 -21.55 3.41
N SER A 160 1.36 -20.35 2.83
CA SER A 160 0.19 -19.47 2.87
C SER A 160 -0.05 -18.79 1.53
N ASN A 161 -1.32 -18.51 1.28
CA ASN A 161 -1.81 -17.85 0.07
C ASN A 161 -3.02 -17.03 0.48
N GLU A 162 -2.89 -15.72 0.58
CA GLU A 162 -3.93 -14.85 1.09
C GLU A 162 -4.10 -13.61 0.22
N ILE A 163 -5.33 -13.12 0.13
CA ILE A 163 -5.58 -11.78 -0.39
C ILE A 163 -5.67 -10.88 0.84
N SER A 164 -4.59 -10.17 1.14
CA SER A 164 -4.39 -9.44 2.40
C SER A 164 -5.12 -8.11 2.43
N ARG A 165 -5.10 -7.38 1.30
CA ARG A 165 -5.78 -6.09 1.11
C ARG A 165 -6.60 -6.12 -0.17
N TYR A 166 -7.83 -5.63 -0.12
CA TYR A 166 -8.64 -5.44 -1.32
C TYR A 166 -9.63 -4.28 -1.18
N ALA A 167 -10.03 -3.73 -2.32
CA ALA A 167 -11.00 -2.65 -2.42
C ALA A 167 -11.87 -2.80 -3.67
N SER A 168 -13.17 -2.57 -3.54
CA SER A 168 -14.07 -2.45 -4.68
C SER A 168 -14.10 -1.02 -5.21
N THR A 169 -14.25 -0.86 -6.52
CA THR A 169 -14.42 0.42 -7.22
C THR A 169 -15.19 0.17 -8.51
N VAL A 170 -15.62 1.26 -9.15
CA VAL A 170 -16.30 1.22 -10.45
C VAL A 170 -15.44 2.00 -11.43
N TRP A 171 -15.13 1.37 -12.56
CA TRP A 171 -14.42 1.99 -13.67
C TRP A 171 -15.40 2.25 -14.80
N GLU A 172 -15.28 3.39 -15.46
CA GLU A 172 -16.11 3.76 -16.60
C GLU A 172 -15.20 3.79 -17.82
N ASP A 173 -15.58 3.07 -18.87
CA ASP A 173 -14.87 3.14 -20.14
C ASP A 173 -15.28 4.35 -20.97
N GLU A 174 -14.61 4.57 -22.11
CA GLU A 174 -14.90 5.71 -22.99
C GLU A 174 -16.31 5.70 -23.59
N ASP A 175 -16.94 4.52 -23.67
CA ASP A 175 -18.29 4.34 -24.22
C ASP A 175 -19.37 4.50 -23.13
N GLY A 176 -18.97 4.82 -21.88
CA GLY A 176 -19.84 5.07 -20.74
C GLY A 176 -20.33 3.80 -20.04
N GLN A 177 -19.78 2.63 -20.38
CA GLN A 177 -20.10 1.38 -19.70
C GLN A 177 -19.32 1.28 -18.39
N GLN A 178 -20.06 0.95 -17.33
CA GLN A 178 -19.50 0.80 -15.99
C GLN A 178 -19.09 -0.64 -15.73
N HIS A 179 -17.82 -0.81 -15.36
CA HIS A 179 -17.22 -2.08 -14.97
C HIS A 179 -17.02 -2.09 -13.47
N GLN A 180 -17.58 -3.10 -12.81
CA GLN A 180 -17.30 -3.33 -11.39
C GLN A 180 -15.90 -3.94 -11.26
N VAL A 181 -15.08 -3.40 -10.37
CA VAL A 181 -13.68 -3.79 -10.22
C VAL A 181 -13.34 -4.04 -8.76
N LEU A 182 -12.60 -5.12 -8.50
CA LEU A 182 -11.99 -5.40 -7.20
C LEU A 182 -10.47 -5.35 -7.33
N VAL A 183 -9.84 -4.33 -6.78
CA VAL A 183 -8.38 -4.21 -6.68
C VAL A 183 -7.91 -4.99 -5.46
N PHE A 184 -6.84 -5.76 -5.59
CA PHE A 184 -6.36 -6.61 -4.50
C PHE A 184 -4.84 -6.75 -4.45
N GLN A 185 -4.35 -7.07 -3.26
CA GLN A 185 -2.99 -7.52 -2.96
C GLN A 185 -3.06 -9.01 -2.58
N TYR A 186 -2.26 -9.81 -3.26
CA TYR A 186 -2.10 -11.23 -3.02
C TYR A 186 -0.72 -11.50 -2.41
N HIS A 187 -0.73 -11.97 -1.16
CA HIS A 187 0.46 -12.36 -0.42
C HIS A 187 0.60 -13.88 -0.39
N TYR A 188 1.79 -14.39 -0.67
CA TYR A 188 2.07 -15.82 -0.56
C TYR A 188 3.46 -16.08 0.02
N VAL A 189 3.55 -17.19 0.75
CA VAL A 189 4.76 -17.58 1.46
C VAL A 189 5.22 -18.94 0.98
N HIS A 190 6.50 -19.01 0.59
CA HIS A 190 7.20 -20.25 0.29
C HIS A 190 8.14 -20.62 1.40
N GLU A 191 8.28 -21.92 1.63
CA GLU A 191 9.34 -22.47 2.45
C GLU A 191 10.47 -22.95 1.54
N VAL A 192 11.66 -22.36 1.70
CA VAL A 192 12.85 -22.75 0.94
C VAL A 192 13.88 -23.35 1.89
N GLN A 193 14.30 -24.58 1.59
CA GLN A 193 15.42 -25.21 2.28
C GLN A 193 16.73 -24.65 1.73
N VAL A 194 17.42 -23.86 2.55
CA VAL A 194 18.77 -23.39 2.21
C VAL A 194 19.75 -24.51 2.51
N ARG A 195 20.39 -25.02 1.45
CA ARG A 195 21.48 -26.00 1.56
C ARG A 195 22.80 -25.27 1.79
N ASN A 196 23.66 -25.80 2.66
CA ASN A 196 25.00 -25.27 2.85
C ASN A 196 25.91 -25.58 1.64
N LYS A 197 27.16 -25.10 1.68
CA LYS A 197 28.17 -25.37 0.65
C LYS A 197 28.50 -26.86 0.47
N GLU A 198 28.11 -27.72 1.42
CA GLU A 198 28.31 -29.18 1.43
C GLU A 198 27.03 -29.94 1.02
N GLY A 199 25.97 -29.22 0.60
CA GLY A 199 24.72 -29.81 0.11
C GLY A 199 23.73 -30.26 1.19
N GLN A 200 24.03 -30.10 2.48
CA GLN A 200 23.14 -30.46 3.59
C GLN A 200 22.10 -29.36 3.84
N PRO A 201 20.82 -29.69 4.13
CA PRO A 201 19.79 -28.71 4.45
C PRO A 201 20.03 -28.12 5.84
N VAL A 202 20.25 -26.80 5.94
CA VAL A 202 20.64 -26.15 7.21
C VAL A 202 19.55 -25.21 7.75
N LYS A 203 18.74 -24.59 6.90
CA LYS A 203 17.73 -23.62 7.38
C LYS A 203 16.49 -23.58 6.50
N LEU A 204 15.33 -23.81 7.10
CA LEU A 204 14.02 -23.50 6.51
C LEU A 204 13.85 -21.98 6.58
N THR A 205 13.83 -21.32 5.43
CA THR A 205 13.59 -19.87 5.35
C THR A 205 12.27 -19.63 4.66
N GLN A 206 11.44 -18.78 5.27
CA GLN A 206 10.18 -18.32 4.68
C GLN A 206 10.48 -17.15 3.73
N VAL A 207 10.06 -17.29 2.47
CA VAL A 207 10.15 -16.24 1.45
C VAL A 207 8.76 -15.69 1.22
N HIS A 208 8.57 -14.44 1.63
CA HIS A 208 7.34 -13.68 1.46
C HIS A 208 7.36 -12.97 0.11
N LYS A 209 6.26 -13.07 -0.63
CA LYS A 209 6.09 -12.39 -1.92
C LYS A 209 4.70 -11.79 -2.03
N ASP A 210 4.65 -10.63 -2.66
CA ASP A 210 3.43 -9.89 -2.94
C ASP A 210 3.23 -9.75 -4.44
N LEU A 211 1.99 -9.91 -4.86
CA LEU A 211 1.49 -9.59 -6.20
C LEU A 211 0.23 -8.74 -6.05
N TRP A 212 -0.12 -8.00 -7.08
CA TRP A 212 -1.30 -7.15 -7.08
C TRP A 212 -2.07 -7.35 -8.37
N GLY A 213 -3.37 -7.13 -8.28
CA GLY A 213 -4.24 -7.46 -9.37
C GLY A 213 -5.60 -6.82 -9.27
N VAL A 214 -6.39 -7.06 -10.30
CA VAL A 214 -7.79 -6.64 -10.35
C VAL A 214 -8.65 -7.79 -10.82
N PHE A 215 -9.83 -7.92 -10.21
CA PHE A 215 -10.95 -8.64 -10.81
C PHE A 215 -11.87 -7.64 -11.48
N VAL A 216 -12.26 -7.90 -12.71
CA VAL A 216 -13.27 -7.12 -13.43
C VAL A 216 -14.44 -8.04 -13.73
N PHE A 217 -15.62 -7.62 -13.31
CA PHE A 217 -16.85 -8.40 -13.44
C PHE A 217 -17.59 -8.03 -14.74
N ASP A 218 -18.50 -8.91 -15.16
CA ASP A 218 -19.36 -8.72 -16.33
C ASP A 218 -18.61 -8.56 -17.67
N VAL A 219 -17.47 -9.26 -17.80
CA VAL A 219 -16.65 -9.26 -19.02
C VAL A 219 -17.17 -10.29 -20.03
N GLN A 220 -17.28 -9.88 -21.30
CA GLN A 220 -17.79 -10.75 -22.38
C GLN A 220 -16.78 -11.81 -22.84
N ILE A 221 -15.48 -11.51 -22.75
CA ILE A 221 -14.40 -12.42 -23.13
C ILE A 221 -14.34 -13.57 -22.11
N GLN A 222 -14.20 -14.80 -22.58
CA GLN A 222 -14.25 -16.01 -21.76
C GLN A 222 -13.14 -17.00 -22.14
N GLY A 223 -12.69 -17.78 -21.15
CA GLY A 223 -11.93 -19.00 -21.41
C GLY A 223 -10.51 -18.80 -21.97
N LEU A 224 -9.93 -17.61 -21.80
CA LEU A 224 -8.59 -17.27 -22.26
C LEU A 224 -7.67 -16.99 -21.08
N ALA A 225 -6.43 -17.46 -21.13
CA ALA A 225 -5.36 -17.06 -20.23
C ALA A 225 -4.13 -16.63 -21.02
N VAL A 226 -3.55 -15.50 -20.62
CA VAL A 226 -2.36 -14.90 -21.24
C VAL A 226 -1.34 -14.66 -20.13
N THR A 227 -0.10 -15.03 -20.38
CA THR A 227 1.00 -14.87 -19.40
C THR A 227 2.24 -14.34 -20.09
N THR A 228 2.91 -13.39 -19.46
CA THR A 228 4.26 -12.93 -19.87
C THR A 228 5.36 -13.86 -19.35
N SER A 229 5.03 -14.75 -18.41
CA SER A 229 5.95 -15.76 -17.91
C SER A 229 5.89 -17.04 -18.74
N ARG A 230 6.97 -17.84 -18.72
CA ARG A 230 7.04 -19.15 -19.41
C ARG A 230 6.31 -20.28 -18.68
N LYS A 231 5.40 -19.95 -17.76
CA LYS A 231 4.63 -20.96 -17.04
C LYS A 231 3.59 -21.58 -17.96
N LYS A 232 3.20 -22.82 -17.66
CA LYS A 232 2.10 -23.51 -18.31
C LYS A 232 0.87 -23.40 -17.43
N PHE A 233 -0.29 -23.16 -18.03
CA PHE A 233 -1.55 -23.32 -17.34
C PHE A 233 -2.06 -24.76 -17.47
N HIS A 234 -2.81 -25.18 -16.46
CA HIS A 234 -3.53 -26.44 -16.43
C HIS A 234 -5.04 -26.13 -16.58
N TYR A 235 -5.89 -27.12 -16.36
CA TYR A 235 -7.34 -26.93 -16.34
C TYR A 235 -7.74 -25.67 -15.52
N PRO A 236 -8.62 -24.79 -16.03
CA PRO A 236 -9.38 -24.95 -17.27
C PRO A 236 -8.62 -24.53 -18.54
N TYR A 237 -7.45 -23.90 -18.47
CA TYR A 237 -6.71 -23.37 -19.62
C TYR A 237 -5.64 -24.34 -20.17
N ALA A 238 -6.04 -25.57 -20.47
CA ALA A 238 -5.10 -26.63 -20.84
C ALA A 238 -4.56 -26.53 -22.28
N HIS A 239 -5.16 -25.71 -23.14
CA HIS A 239 -4.85 -25.70 -24.57
C HIS A 239 -3.94 -24.52 -24.96
N PRO A 240 -2.63 -24.74 -25.16
CA PRO A 240 -1.73 -23.69 -25.62
C PRO A 240 -2.06 -23.27 -27.06
N TRP A 241 -1.91 -21.99 -27.36
CA TRP A 241 -2.12 -21.42 -28.69
C TRP A 241 -0.98 -20.50 -29.09
N HIS A 242 -0.69 -20.48 -30.39
CA HIS A 242 0.30 -19.59 -30.98
C HIS A 242 -0.41 -18.71 -32.00
N SER A 243 -0.27 -17.39 -31.84
CA SER A 243 -0.79 -16.44 -32.83
C SER A 243 0.05 -16.49 -34.12
N SER A 244 -0.43 -15.87 -35.20
CA SER A 244 0.39 -15.69 -36.40
C SER A 244 1.53 -14.66 -36.22
N ASP A 245 1.50 -13.85 -35.16
CA ASP A 245 2.53 -12.86 -34.87
C ASP A 245 3.64 -13.46 -33.99
N ILE A 246 4.78 -13.72 -34.64
CA ILE A 246 5.97 -14.28 -34.01
C ILE A 246 6.51 -13.37 -32.90
N ARG A 247 6.47 -12.04 -33.08
CA ARG A 247 7.01 -11.09 -32.09
C ARG A 247 6.19 -11.13 -30.80
N THR A 248 4.88 -11.23 -30.94
CA THR A 248 3.97 -11.38 -29.80
C THR A 248 4.18 -12.73 -29.10
N ASN A 249 4.29 -13.84 -29.84
CA ASN A 249 4.53 -15.16 -29.26
C ASN A 249 5.88 -15.30 -28.53
N GLN A 250 6.86 -14.43 -28.81
CA GLN A 250 8.12 -14.41 -28.06
C GLN A 250 7.96 -13.82 -26.65
N LYS A 251 6.96 -12.97 -26.44
CA LYS A 251 6.71 -12.28 -25.18
C LYS A 251 5.53 -12.85 -24.40
N LEU A 252 4.50 -13.30 -25.11
CA LEU A 252 3.23 -13.75 -24.55
C LEU A 252 2.98 -15.22 -24.89
N ASN A 253 2.50 -15.97 -23.91
CA ASN A 253 1.97 -17.31 -24.11
C ASN A 253 0.45 -17.29 -23.91
N PHE A 254 -0.28 -17.88 -24.86
CA PHE A 254 -1.75 -17.94 -24.86
C PHE A 254 -2.22 -19.34 -24.54
N PHE A 255 -3.28 -19.44 -23.74
CA PHE A 255 -3.90 -20.69 -23.35
C PHE A 255 -5.41 -20.54 -23.34
N GLY A 256 -6.13 -21.58 -23.78
CA GLY A 256 -7.58 -21.58 -23.87
C GLY A 256 -8.22 -22.73 -23.12
N SER A 257 -9.49 -22.54 -22.77
CA SER A 257 -10.36 -23.61 -22.26
C SER A 257 -10.95 -24.48 -23.36
N ASP A 258 -11.22 -23.90 -24.52
CA ASP A 258 -11.70 -24.62 -25.69
C ASP A 258 -10.91 -24.21 -26.96
N PRO A 259 -10.34 -25.17 -27.71
CA PRO A 259 -9.56 -24.87 -28.92
C PRO A 259 -10.34 -24.15 -30.02
N MET A 260 -11.63 -24.43 -30.17
CA MET A 260 -12.46 -23.80 -31.21
C MET A 260 -12.80 -22.35 -30.84
N GLN A 261 -13.13 -22.12 -29.57
CA GLN A 261 -13.40 -20.78 -29.03
C GLN A 261 -12.16 -19.89 -29.11
N ILE A 262 -10.98 -20.41 -28.71
CA ILE A 262 -9.75 -19.62 -28.75
C ILE A 262 -9.34 -19.28 -30.19
N ALA A 263 -9.51 -20.20 -31.15
CA ALA A 263 -9.22 -19.96 -32.56
C ALA A 263 -10.09 -18.85 -33.16
N LYS A 264 -11.37 -18.78 -32.76
CA LYS A 264 -12.30 -17.72 -33.18
C LYS A 264 -11.99 -16.38 -32.53
N MET A 265 -11.57 -16.39 -31.26
CA MET A 265 -11.31 -15.20 -30.46
C MET A 265 -9.99 -14.52 -30.80
N LEU A 266 -8.90 -15.28 -30.95
CA LEU A 266 -7.54 -14.78 -31.20
C LEU A 266 -7.33 -14.35 -32.65
N THR A 267 -8.18 -13.44 -33.11
CA THR A 267 -7.99 -12.71 -34.37
C THR A 267 -6.74 -11.82 -34.29
N PRO A 268 -6.11 -11.46 -35.43
CA PRO A 268 -4.93 -10.58 -35.42
C PRO A 268 -5.14 -9.27 -34.66
N GLY A 269 -6.30 -8.63 -34.80
CA GLY A 269 -6.62 -7.39 -34.07
C GLY A 269 -6.73 -7.60 -32.55
N PHE A 270 -7.30 -8.72 -32.11
CA PHE A 270 -7.37 -9.05 -30.69
C PHE A 270 -6.00 -9.37 -30.10
N VAL A 271 -5.14 -10.08 -30.85
CA VAL A 271 -3.75 -10.36 -30.44
C VAL A 271 -2.95 -9.06 -30.30
N LEU A 272 -3.14 -8.09 -31.20
CA LEU A 272 -2.51 -6.77 -31.09
C LEU A 272 -2.97 -6.02 -29.85
N ARG A 273 -4.28 -5.98 -29.55
CA ARG A 273 -4.80 -5.39 -28.31
C ARG A 273 -4.19 -6.02 -27.06
N LEU A 274 -4.02 -7.34 -27.05
CA LEU A 274 -3.32 -8.04 -25.96
C LEU A 274 -1.84 -7.65 -25.89
N ALA A 275 -1.16 -7.56 -27.03
CA ALA A 275 0.25 -7.14 -27.07
C ALA A 275 0.43 -5.72 -26.53
N ASP A 276 -0.46 -4.79 -26.88
CA ASP A 276 -0.46 -3.41 -26.41
C ASP A 276 -0.70 -3.34 -24.90
N PHE A 277 -1.68 -4.08 -24.38
CA PHE A 277 -1.95 -4.18 -22.93
C PHE A 277 -0.72 -4.64 -22.12
N PHE A 278 0.07 -5.56 -22.68
CA PHE A 278 1.27 -6.10 -22.06
C PHE A 278 2.57 -5.37 -22.46
N GLU A 279 2.53 -4.27 -23.22
CA GLU A 279 3.74 -3.62 -23.71
C GLU A 279 4.67 -3.17 -22.57
N GLN A 280 4.08 -2.61 -21.50
CA GLN A 280 4.78 -2.11 -20.32
C GLN A 280 4.48 -2.90 -19.05
N ARG A 281 3.83 -4.07 -19.16
CA ARG A 281 3.38 -4.85 -17.99
C ARG A 281 3.86 -6.28 -18.04
N GLN A 282 4.09 -6.82 -16.85
CA GLN A 282 4.30 -8.23 -16.63
C GLN A 282 3.14 -8.79 -15.82
N GLY A 283 2.86 -10.07 -16.01
CA GLY A 283 1.85 -10.76 -15.23
C GLY A 283 1.01 -11.73 -16.04
N ASP A 284 -0.16 -12.01 -15.48
CA ASP A 284 -1.12 -12.95 -16.00
C ASP A 284 -2.48 -12.25 -16.16
N LEU A 285 -3.12 -12.47 -17.31
CA LEU A 285 -4.47 -12.00 -17.61
C LEU A 285 -5.33 -13.22 -17.91
N LEU A 286 -6.34 -13.47 -17.08
CA LEU A 286 -7.20 -14.65 -17.15
C LEU A 286 -8.66 -14.25 -17.25
N PHE A 287 -9.34 -14.76 -18.26
CA PHE A 287 -10.77 -14.67 -18.45
C PHE A 287 -11.39 -15.98 -18.03
N HIS A 288 -12.24 -15.96 -17.01
CA HIS A 288 -12.90 -17.16 -16.54
C HIS A 288 -13.76 -17.79 -17.66
N PRO A 289 -13.81 -19.12 -17.82
CA PRO A 289 -14.61 -19.76 -18.87
C PRO A 289 -16.11 -19.42 -18.84
N GLU A 290 -16.72 -19.39 -17.64
CA GLU A 290 -18.18 -19.25 -17.51
C GLU A 290 -18.64 -18.03 -16.69
N SER A 291 -17.96 -17.69 -15.59
CA SER A 291 -18.39 -16.66 -14.64
C SER A 291 -18.29 -15.20 -15.10
N HIS A 292 -17.88 -14.91 -16.35
CA HIS A 292 -17.73 -13.53 -16.87
C HIS A 292 -16.83 -12.62 -16.02
N ILE A 293 -15.78 -13.20 -15.43
CA ILE A 293 -14.81 -12.47 -14.61
C ILE A 293 -13.45 -12.51 -15.29
N LEU A 294 -12.83 -11.34 -15.38
CA LEU A 294 -11.44 -11.16 -15.73
C LEU A 294 -10.60 -11.03 -14.46
N CYS A 295 -9.44 -11.65 -14.42
CA CYS A 295 -8.42 -11.48 -13.39
C CYS A 295 -7.11 -11.07 -14.04
N TYR A 296 -6.60 -9.89 -13.70
CA TYR A 296 -5.21 -9.53 -13.95
C TYR A 296 -4.40 -9.67 -12.65
N LEU A 297 -3.18 -10.21 -12.74
CA LEU A 297 -2.26 -10.36 -11.62
C LEU A 297 -0.82 -10.05 -12.07
N GLY A 298 -0.16 -9.11 -11.41
CA GLY A 298 1.19 -8.66 -11.74
C GLY A 298 2.02 -8.27 -10.51
N PRO A 299 3.29 -7.88 -10.72
CA PRO A 299 4.25 -7.59 -9.64
C PRO A 299 4.24 -6.12 -9.16
N HIS A 300 3.47 -5.24 -9.78
CA HIS A 300 3.47 -3.80 -9.47
C HIS A 300 2.43 -3.45 -8.41
N ASP A 301 2.82 -2.69 -7.40
CA ASP A 301 1.93 -2.33 -6.29
C ASP A 301 0.87 -1.31 -6.73
N LEU A 302 -0.39 -1.76 -6.77
CA LEU A 302 -1.54 -0.93 -7.15
C LEU A 302 -1.99 0.02 -6.03
N PHE A 303 -1.50 -0.17 -4.80
CA PHE A 303 -1.77 0.69 -3.65
C PHE A 303 -0.59 1.60 -3.30
N GLU A 304 0.51 1.56 -4.08
CA GLU A 304 1.67 2.42 -3.86
C GLU A 304 1.38 3.88 -4.21
N VAL A 305 1.69 4.75 -3.26
CA VAL A 305 1.46 6.19 -3.36
C VAL A 305 2.73 6.88 -3.84
N SER A 306 2.60 7.75 -4.85
CA SER A 306 3.74 8.43 -5.51
C SER A 306 4.56 9.38 -4.63
N SER A 307 4.12 9.69 -3.40
CA SER A 307 4.72 10.74 -2.57
C SER A 307 5.08 10.26 -1.16
N LYS A 308 6.25 10.70 -0.67
CA LYS A 308 6.81 10.27 0.63
C LYS A 308 6.30 11.10 1.81
N HIS A 309 5.95 10.42 2.89
CA HIS A 309 5.42 11.00 4.14
C HIS A 309 6.44 11.79 4.98
N ASP A 310 7.74 11.55 4.78
CA ASP A 310 8.80 11.99 5.70
C ASP A 310 8.96 13.52 5.85
N LYS A 311 8.31 14.30 4.98
CA LYS A 311 8.44 15.76 4.94
C LYS A 311 7.24 16.53 5.49
N ILE A 312 6.17 15.84 5.92
CA ILE A 312 4.97 16.52 6.39
C ILE A 312 5.21 17.06 7.81
N SER A 313 5.24 18.39 7.93
CA SER A 313 5.57 19.10 9.17
C SER A 313 4.59 20.23 9.50
N ASP A 314 3.73 20.58 8.56
CA ASP A 314 2.64 21.54 8.73
C ASP A 314 1.40 21.10 7.93
N ILE A 315 0.29 21.79 8.18
CA ILE A 315 -1.00 21.45 7.57
C ILE A 315 -1.04 21.82 6.08
N SER A 316 -0.28 22.83 5.66
CA SER A 316 -0.20 23.23 4.26
C SER A 316 0.51 22.16 3.41
N THR A 317 1.62 21.61 3.92
CA THR A 317 2.34 20.49 3.30
C THR A 317 1.50 19.23 3.29
N LEU A 318 0.74 18.94 4.36
CA LEU A 318 -0.23 17.84 4.38
C LEU A 318 -1.30 18.00 3.29
N ARG A 319 -1.95 19.16 3.19
CA ARG A 319 -2.92 19.44 2.12
C ARG A 319 -2.31 19.30 0.73
N GLY A 320 -1.10 19.84 0.54
CA GLY A 320 -0.37 19.74 -0.71
C GLY A 320 -0.15 18.28 -1.11
N HIS A 321 0.34 17.48 -0.17
CA HIS A 321 0.53 16.04 -0.32
C HIS A 321 -0.78 15.32 -0.66
N LEU A 322 -1.84 15.54 0.12
CA LEU A 322 -3.16 14.92 -0.11
C LEU A 322 -3.77 15.29 -1.46
N ARG A 323 -3.47 16.48 -1.98
CA ARG A 323 -3.94 16.92 -3.30
C ARG A 323 -3.17 16.25 -4.44
N THR A 324 -1.86 16.07 -4.30
CA THR A 324 -0.98 15.69 -5.42
C THR A 324 -0.67 14.21 -5.50
N PHE A 325 -0.88 13.44 -4.43
CA PHE A 325 -0.55 12.02 -4.47
C PHE A 325 -1.36 11.29 -5.55
N LYS A 326 -0.76 10.24 -6.11
CA LYS A 326 -1.41 9.39 -7.10
C LYS A 326 -1.03 7.93 -6.91
N LEU A 327 -1.95 7.04 -7.28
CA LEU A 327 -1.70 5.61 -7.46
C LEU A 327 -1.30 5.37 -8.92
N ILE A 328 -0.01 5.60 -9.23
CA ILE A 328 0.48 5.64 -10.63
C ILE A 328 0.17 4.33 -11.36
N GLU A 329 0.47 3.20 -10.73
CA GLU A 329 0.29 1.89 -11.35
C GLU A 329 -1.19 1.50 -11.48
N LEU A 330 -2.04 1.93 -10.53
CA LEU A 330 -3.49 1.77 -10.64
C LEU A 330 -4.07 2.61 -11.77
N GLU A 331 -3.67 3.89 -11.90
CA GLU A 331 -4.13 4.78 -12.97
C GLU A 331 -3.74 4.23 -14.35
N LYS A 332 -2.49 3.76 -14.50
CA LYS A 332 -2.04 3.10 -15.73
C LYS A 332 -2.84 1.82 -16.01
N LEU A 333 -3.06 0.97 -15.00
CA LEU A 333 -3.82 -0.27 -15.19
C LEU A 333 -5.27 0.02 -15.58
N HIS A 334 -5.89 1.02 -14.94
CA HIS A 334 -7.25 1.46 -15.26
C HIS A 334 -7.37 1.89 -16.73
N THR A 335 -6.50 2.78 -17.20
CA THR A 335 -6.52 3.27 -18.59
C THR A 335 -6.36 2.12 -19.58
N ASP A 336 -5.35 1.29 -19.41
CA ASP A 336 -5.03 0.28 -20.42
C ASP A 336 -6.02 -0.89 -20.40
N LEU A 337 -6.60 -1.20 -19.23
CA LEU A 337 -7.62 -2.26 -19.12
C LEU A 337 -8.97 -1.80 -19.67
N THR A 338 -9.39 -0.56 -19.40
CA THR A 338 -10.62 0.00 -19.99
C THR A 338 -10.49 0.15 -21.51
N GLN A 339 -9.33 0.58 -22.00
CA GLN A 339 -9.04 0.61 -23.45
C GLN A 339 -9.04 -0.80 -24.07
N PHE A 340 -8.57 -1.81 -23.34
CA PHE A 340 -8.57 -3.21 -23.81
C PHE A 340 -9.98 -3.83 -23.84
N LEU A 341 -10.85 -3.50 -22.89
CA LEU A 341 -12.19 -4.07 -22.75
C LEU A 341 -13.21 -3.52 -23.76
N LYS A 342 -12.93 -2.37 -24.37
CA LYS A 342 -13.56 -1.90 -25.60
C LYS A 342 -13.15 -2.77 -26.76
#